data_AF-A0A1W1DLB2-F1
#
_entry.id   AF-A0A1W1DLB2-F1
#
_cell.length_a   1.000
_cell.length_b   1.000
_cell.length_c   1.000
_cell.angle_alpha   90.00
_cell.angle_beta   90.00
_cell.angle_gamma   90.00
#
_symmetry.space_group_name_H-M   'P 1'
#
loop_
_entity.id
_entity.type
_entity.pdbx_description
1 polymer ?
#
loop_
_entity_poly.entity_id
_entity_poly.type
_entity_poly.pdbx_seq_one_letter_code
_entity_poly.pdbx_strand_id
1 'polypeptide(L)'
;MADQAQNSGFDIAGYATQALFLISLGIDEYLLAETDEDRRITLAQQVKQLVLPSAMGESFKVLALTKKLSVKLKGFTEQDLTHKL
;
A
#
# COMPACT_ATOMS: atom_id res chain seq x y z
N MET A 1 16.31 7.65 2.67
CA MET A 1 15.24 8.33 1.91
C MET A 1 14.35 9.16 2.83
N ALA A 2 13.78 8.55 3.89
CA ALA A 2 12.97 9.23 4.90
C ALA A 2 13.69 10.44 5.54
N ASP A 3 14.90 10.25 6.07
CA ASP A 3 15.67 11.34 6.71
C ASP A 3 15.97 12.52 5.76
N GLN A 4 16.32 12.22 4.51
CA GLN A 4 16.58 13.24 3.50
C GLN A 4 15.31 14.02 3.14
N ALA A 5 14.15 13.37 3.11
CA ALA A 5 12.87 14.03 2.88
C ALA A 5 12.49 14.95 4.04
N GLN A 6 12.68 14.50 5.28
CA GLN A 6 12.48 15.33 6.47
C GLN A 6 13.41 16.55 6.47
N ASN A 7 14.70 16.35 6.17
CA ASN A 7 15.67 17.44 6.04
C ASN A 7 15.31 18.42 4.91
N SER A 8 14.51 17.98 3.94
CA SER A 8 13.98 18.82 2.84
C SER A 8 12.62 19.46 3.16
N GLY A 9 12.13 19.30 4.39
CA GLY A 9 10.88 19.90 4.89
C GLY A 9 9.61 19.14 4.50
N PHE A 10 9.70 17.82 4.29
CA PHE A 10 8.54 16.93 4.13
C PHE A 10 8.24 16.17 5.42
N ASP A 11 6.96 15.94 5.68
CA ASP A 11 6.50 15.07 6.76
C ASP A 11 6.31 13.64 6.23
N ILE A 12 6.65 12.64 7.05
CA ILE A 12 6.33 11.25 6.75
C ILE A 12 4.86 11.02 7.11
N ALA A 13 4.04 10.78 6.09
CA ALA A 13 2.59 10.60 6.25
C ALA A 13 2.16 9.13 6.34
N GLY A 14 3.06 8.20 6.06
CA GLY A 14 2.79 6.78 6.20
C GLY A 14 3.92 5.91 5.66
N TYR A 15 4.04 4.70 6.22
CA TYR A 15 4.95 3.68 5.74
C TYR A 15 4.34 2.29 5.98
N ALA A 16 4.26 1.47 4.93
CA ALA A 16 3.62 0.15 5.01
C ALA A 16 4.24 -0.84 4.00
N THR A 17 3.93 -2.12 4.15
CA THR A 17 4.16 -3.12 3.11
C THR A 17 3.20 -2.92 1.94
N GLN A 18 3.59 -3.38 0.74
CA GLN A 18 2.71 -3.28 -0.43
C GLN A 18 1.37 -4.00 -0.20
N ALA A 19 1.42 -5.18 0.44
CA ALA A 19 0.22 -5.95 0.74
C ALA A 19 -0.80 -5.13 1.54
N LEU A 20 -0.38 -4.58 2.69
CA LEU A 20 -1.28 -3.87 3.58
C LEU A 20 -1.67 -2.50 3.03
N PHE A 21 -0.81 -1.87 2.23
CA PHE A 21 -1.18 -0.66 1.50
C PHE A 21 -2.33 -0.92 0.51
N LEU A 22 -2.23 -1.98 -0.30
CA LEU A 22 -3.26 -2.32 -1.29
C LEU A 22 -4.56 -2.82 -0.64
N ILE A 23 -4.45 -3.59 0.45
CA ILE A 23 -5.62 -4.01 1.25
C ILE A 23 -6.33 -2.79 1.83
N SER A 24 -5.59 -1.83 2.40
CA SER A 24 -6.16 -0.58 2.92
C SER A 24 -6.88 0.26 1.85
N LEU A 25 -6.57 0.02 0.56
CA LEU A 25 -7.21 0.68 -0.58
C LEU A 25 -8.35 -0.13 -1.21
N GLY A 26 -8.69 -1.31 -0.68
CA GLY A 26 -9.81 -2.13 -1.16
C GLY A 26 -9.49 -2.96 -2.40
N ILE A 27 -8.28 -3.50 -2.52
CA ILE A 27 -7.92 -4.38 -3.65
C ILE A 27 -8.79 -5.66 -3.73
N ASP A 28 -9.31 -6.12 -2.60
CA ASP A 28 -10.28 -7.21 -2.49
C ASP A 28 -11.66 -6.79 -3.03
N GLU A 29 -12.13 -5.59 -2.71
CA GLU A 29 -13.37 -5.03 -3.28
C GLU A 29 -13.26 -4.92 -4.82
N TYR A 30 -12.10 -4.49 -5.32
CA TYR A 30 -11.82 -4.43 -6.76
C TYR A 30 -11.90 -5.81 -7.42
N LEU A 31 -11.38 -6.85 -6.77
CA LEU A 31 -11.49 -8.23 -7.26
C LEU A 31 -12.94 -8.74 -7.23
N LEU A 32 -13.70 -8.41 -6.19
CA LEU A 32 -15.10 -8.84 -6.02
C LEU A 32 -16.06 -8.16 -6.99
N ALA A 33 -15.72 -6.96 -7.45
CA ALA A 33 -16.51 -6.21 -8.42
C ALA A 33 -16.45 -6.79 -9.85
N GLU A 34 -15.47 -7.65 -10.16
CA GLU A 34 -15.37 -8.29 -11.48
C GLU A 34 -16.41 -9.40 -11.64
N THR A 35 -17.28 -9.23 -12.63
CA THR A 35 -18.41 -10.13 -12.90
C THR A 35 -18.07 -11.22 -13.91
N ASP A 36 -17.08 -10.97 -14.78
CA ASP A 36 -16.61 -11.96 -15.75
C ASP A 36 -15.68 -12.97 -15.04
N GLU A 37 -16.03 -14.24 -15.10
CA GLU A 37 -15.35 -15.28 -14.33
C GLU A 37 -13.90 -15.51 -14.77
N ASP A 38 -13.64 -15.52 -16.08
CA ASP A 38 -12.29 -15.73 -16.64
C ASP A 38 -11.36 -14.54 -16.29
N ARG A 39 -11.90 -13.32 -16.37
CA ARG A 39 -11.19 -12.11 -15.94
C ARG A 39 -10.95 -12.12 -14.44
N ARG A 40 -11.93 -12.52 -13.64
CA ARG A 40 -11.80 -12.59 -12.18
C ARG A 40 -10.72 -13.59 -11.77
N ILE A 41 -10.60 -14.74 -12.44
CA ILE A 41 -9.53 -15.72 -12.17
C ILE A 41 -8.16 -15.10 -12.47
N THR A 42 -8.02 -14.45 -13.62
CA THR A 42 -6.77 -13.79 -14.01
C THR A 42 -6.40 -12.69 -13.03
N LEU A 43 -7.37 -11.85 -12.66
CA LEU A 43 -7.19 -10.78 -11.69
C LEU A 43 -6.81 -11.32 -10.30
N ALA A 44 -7.42 -12.42 -9.85
CA ALA A 44 -7.07 -13.06 -8.59
C ALA A 44 -5.61 -13.52 -8.55
N GLN A 45 -5.05 -14.00 -9.66
CA GLN A 45 -3.64 -14.37 -9.74
C GLN A 45 -2.72 -13.14 -9.61
N GLN A 46 -3.09 -12.03 -10.26
CA GLN A 46 -2.35 -10.77 -10.17
C GLN A 46 -2.39 -10.20 -8.75
N VAL A 47 -3.57 -10.17 -8.12
CA VAL A 47 -3.73 -9.73 -6.73
C VAL A 47 -2.87 -10.59 -5.81
N LYS A 48 -2.88 -11.93 -5.95
CA LYS A 48 -2.01 -12.83 -5.18
C LYS A 48 -0.54 -12.46 -5.31
N GLN A 49 -0.04 -12.17 -6.51
CA GLN A 49 1.34 -11.74 -6.69
C GLN A 49 1.66 -10.44 -5.92
N LEU A 50 0.71 -9.50 -5.91
CA LEU A 50 0.87 -8.20 -5.25
C LEU A 50 0.80 -8.27 -3.72
N VAL A 51 0.02 -9.19 -3.15
CA VAL A 51 -0.25 -9.23 -1.70
C VAL A 51 0.43 -10.37 -0.96
N LEU A 52 0.82 -11.46 -1.62
CA LEU A 52 1.42 -12.60 -0.92
C LEU A 52 2.83 -12.28 -0.41
N PRO A 53 3.16 -12.66 0.85
CA PRO A 53 4.49 -12.47 1.42
C PRO A 53 5.62 -13.11 0.62
N SER A 54 5.38 -14.30 0.06
CA SER A 54 6.34 -15.04 -0.76
C SER A 54 6.59 -14.42 -2.14
N ALA A 55 5.81 -13.39 -2.50
CA ALA A 55 5.94 -12.65 -3.75
C ALA A 55 6.30 -11.19 -3.45
N MET A 56 5.44 -10.24 -3.84
CA MET A 56 5.73 -8.81 -3.70
C MET A 56 5.22 -8.21 -2.38
N GLY A 57 4.28 -8.88 -1.71
CA GLY A 57 3.51 -8.30 -0.61
C GLY A 57 4.37 -7.76 0.52
N GLU A 58 5.39 -8.52 0.92
CA GLU A 58 6.35 -8.13 1.97
C GLU A 58 7.66 -7.56 1.41
N SER A 59 8.05 -7.91 0.18
CA SER A 59 9.31 -7.43 -0.39
C SER A 59 9.25 -5.93 -0.73
N PHE A 60 8.08 -5.44 -1.12
CA PHE A 60 7.87 -4.04 -1.50
C PHE A 60 7.30 -3.22 -0.34
N LYS A 61 7.69 -1.94 -0.31
CA LYS A 61 7.31 -0.98 0.72
C LYS A 61 6.78 0.29 0.07
N VAL A 62 5.82 0.92 0.72
CA VAL A 62 5.22 2.18 0.29
C VAL A 62 5.53 3.24 1.34
N LEU A 63 6.13 4.35 0.92
CA LEU A 63 6.43 5.52 1.75
C LEU A 63 5.63 6.71 1.21
N ALA A 64 4.83 7.34 2.08
CA ALA A 64 4.16 8.59 1.74
C ALA A 64 4.85 9.77 2.42
N LEU A 65 5.12 10.80 1.62
CA LEU A 65 5.67 12.07 2.05
C LEU A 65 4.66 13.17 1.73
N THR A 66 4.48 14.10 2.65
CA THR A 66 3.56 15.23 2.46
C THR A 66 4.23 16.53 2.82
N LYS A 67 3.65 17.63 2.37
CA LYS A 67 4.09 18.97 2.70
C LYS A 67 2.87 19.83 2.96
N LYS A 68 2.72 20.30 4.21
CA LYS A 68 1.60 21.14 4.64
C LYS A 68 0.22 20.52 4.36
N LEU A 69 0.10 19.20 4.54
CA LEU A 69 -1.15 18.47 4.36
C LEU A 69 -1.50 17.73 5.66
N SER A 70 -2.74 17.89 6.12
CA SER A 70 -3.24 17.26 7.35
C SER A 70 -4.36 16.25 7.06
N VAL A 71 -4.25 15.54 5.94
CA VAL A 71 -5.23 14.53 5.51
C VAL A 71 -4.72 13.15 5.91
N LYS A 72 -5.60 12.32 6.51
CA LYS A 72 -5.30 10.91 6.76
C LYS A 72 -5.37 10.14 5.45
N LEU A 73 -4.28 9.47 5.10
CA LEU A 73 -4.17 8.67 3.89
C LEU A 73 -4.78 7.29 4.14
N LYS A 74 -5.79 6.91 3.35
CA LYS A 74 -6.47 5.61 3.47
C LYS A 74 -5.52 4.44 3.33
N GLY A 75 -4.54 4.52 2.44
CA GLY A 75 -3.58 3.43 2.17
C GLY A 75 -2.71 3.01 3.37
N PHE A 76 -2.77 3.72 4.51
CA PHE A 76 -1.97 3.40 5.69
C PHE A 76 -2.83 3.12 6.93
N THR A 77 -4.12 2.81 6.76
CA THR A 77 -5.02 2.52 7.89
C THR A 77 -4.75 1.16 8.52
N GLU A 78 -4.46 0.14 7.70
CA GLU A 78 -4.24 -1.22 8.19
C GLU A 78 -2.83 -1.43 8.79
N GLN A 79 -1.88 -0.57 8.44
CA GLN A 79 -0.52 -0.66 8.97
C GLN A 79 0.22 0.68 8.97
N ASP A 80 0.85 0.97 10.10
CA ASP A 80 1.82 2.04 10.24
C ASP A 80 3.17 1.50 10.73
N LEU A 81 4.16 1.47 9.83
CA LEU A 81 5.54 1.08 10.09
C LEU A 81 6.47 2.29 10.24
N THR A 82 5.96 3.53 10.31
CA THR A 82 6.80 4.74 10.39
C THR A 82 7.79 4.71 11.56
N HIS A 83 7.45 4.02 12.66
CA HIS A 83 8.34 3.77 13.80
C HIS A 83 9.60 2.93 13.48
N LYS A 84 9.67 2.30 12.30
CA LYS A 84 10.82 1.52 11.83
C LYS A 84 11.74 2.31 10.88
N LEU A 85 11.39 3.55 10.57
CA LEU A 85 12.17 4.44 9.70
C LEU A 85 13.22 5.22 10.49
#